data_AF-A0A7I0J826-F1
#
_entry.id   AF-A0A7I0J826-F1
#
_cell.length_a   1.000
_cell.length_b   1.000
_cell.length_c   1.000
_cell.angle_alpha   90.00
_cell.angle_beta   90.00
_cell.angle_gamma   90.00
#
_symmetry.space_group_name_H-M   'P 1'
#
loop_
_entity.id
_entity.type
_entity.pdbx_description
1 polymer ?
#
loop_
_entity_poly.entity_id
_entity_poly.type
_entity_poly.pdbx_seq_one_letter_code
_entity_poly.pdbx_strand_id
1 'polypeptide(L)'
;ASSFFFNLDDRRGLEAYASADLVVTTGGTYLVENYDLEKRLNQFRIDATLGKDPIFFTQSLGPFKKSYNRQELGPIFDRAPLILLRDERSRNHILDLVKDPGKCHVVADSVFALADTDRIKKHLG
;
A
#
# COMPACT_ATOMS: atom_id res chain seq x y z
N ALA A 1 8.08 -10.97 -33.38
CA ALA A 1 7.09 -11.05 -32.29
C ALA A 1 7.72 -11.85 -31.15
N SER A 2 8.25 -11.17 -30.13
CA SER A 2 8.91 -11.83 -28.99
C SER A 2 7.84 -12.36 -28.04
N SER A 3 7.69 -13.68 -28.02
CA SER A 3 6.89 -14.40 -27.01
C SER A 3 7.52 -14.21 -25.64
N PHE A 4 6.92 -13.39 -24.78
CA PHE A 4 7.23 -13.37 -23.34
C PHE A 4 6.60 -14.62 -22.72
N PHE A 5 7.38 -15.69 -22.57
CA PHE A 5 6.97 -16.86 -21.80
C PHE A 5 7.05 -16.50 -20.32
N PHE A 6 5.91 -16.13 -19.72
CA PHE A 6 5.77 -16.10 -18.27
C PHE A 6 6.02 -17.51 -17.71
N ASN A 7 6.89 -17.62 -16.69
CA ASN A 7 7.10 -18.86 -15.98
C ASN A 7 5.77 -19.32 -15.32
N LEU A 8 5.62 -20.61 -15.03
CA LEU A 8 4.44 -21.15 -14.35
C LEU A 8 4.12 -20.40 -13.05
N ASP A 9 5.14 -20.00 -12.30
CA ASP A 9 4.98 -19.22 -11.07
C ASP A 9 4.42 -17.81 -11.35
N ASP A 10 4.88 -17.14 -12.40
CA ASP A 10 4.37 -15.82 -12.79
C ASP A 10 2.90 -15.90 -13.21
N ARG A 11 2.51 -16.97 -13.93
CA ARG A 11 1.12 -17.21 -14.34
C ARG A 11 0.22 -17.42 -13.13
N ARG A 12 0.67 -18.21 -12.15
CA ARG A 12 -0.08 -18.42 -10.89
C ARG A 12 -0.24 -17.13 -10.10
N GLY A 13 0.80 -16.30 -10.04
CA GLY A 13 0.73 -14.98 -9.42
C GLY A 13 -0.30 -14.07 -10.08
N LEU A 14 -0.27 -13.98 -11.42
CA LEU A 14 -1.23 -13.17 -12.18
C LEU A 14 -2.67 -13.67 -12.05
N GLU A 15 -2.89 -14.99 -12.06
CA GLU A 15 -4.22 -15.59 -11.88
C GLU A 15 -4.78 -15.30 -10.48
N ALA A 16 -3.94 -15.36 -9.44
CA ALA A 16 -4.33 -14.97 -8.08
C ALA A 16 -4.75 -13.50 -8.02
N TYR A 17 -4.01 -12.59 -8.67
CA TYR A 17 -4.39 -11.18 -8.75
C TYR A 17 -5.70 -10.97 -9.53
N ALA A 18 -5.84 -11.60 -10.69
CA ALA A 18 -7.01 -11.43 -11.55
C ALA A 18 -8.31 -11.92 -10.87
N SER A 19 -8.23 -13.05 -10.16
CA SER A 19 -9.37 -13.67 -9.46
C SER A 19 -9.66 -13.07 -8.09
N ALA A 20 -8.76 -12.29 -7.50
CA ALA A 20 -8.96 -11.71 -6.18
C ALA A 20 -10.10 -10.68 -6.14
N ASP A 21 -10.94 -10.73 -5.13
CA ASP A 21 -11.95 -9.68 -4.87
C ASP A 21 -11.30 -8.37 -4.39
N LEU A 22 -10.20 -8.49 -3.62
CA LEU A 22 -9.46 -7.38 -3.04
C LEU A 22 -7.95 -7.61 -3.11
N VAL A 23 -7.21 -6.54 -3.39
CA VAL A 23 -5.75 -6.50 -3.27
C VAL A 23 -5.41 -5.58 -2.12
N VAL A 24 -4.70 -6.11 -1.12
CA VAL A 24 -4.31 -5.38 0.09
C VAL A 24 -2.79 -5.36 0.18
N THR A 25 -2.22 -4.18 0.35
CA THR A 25 -0.78 -4.05 0.56
C THR A 25 -0.36 -4.65 1.90
N THR A 26 0.91 -5.03 2.03
CA THR A 26 1.42 -5.42 3.35
C THR A 26 1.51 -4.20 4.27
N GLY A 27 1.49 -4.42 5.58
CA GLY A 27 1.77 -3.37 6.56
C GLY A 27 3.23 -2.90 6.56
N GLY A 28 3.54 -1.94 7.44
CA GLY A 28 4.91 -1.54 7.75
C GLY A 28 5.46 -0.40 6.90
N THR A 29 6.78 -0.38 6.66
CA THR A 29 7.51 0.75 6.05
C THR A 29 8.22 0.33 4.78
N TYR A 30 7.47 0.03 3.71
CA TYR A 30 8.09 -0.38 2.45
C TYR A 30 7.82 0.58 1.28
N LEU A 31 6.89 1.53 1.43
CA LEU A 31 6.62 2.61 0.47
C LEU A 31 7.19 3.94 0.97
N VAL A 32 8.52 3.97 1.10
CA VAL A 32 9.27 5.20 1.37
C VAL A 32 10.37 5.37 0.33
N GLU A 33 10.71 6.61 0.01
CA GLU A 33 11.61 6.96 -1.10
C GLU A 33 13.07 6.48 -0.91
N ASN A 34 13.42 6.05 0.30
CA ASN A 34 14.73 5.44 0.60
C ASN A 34 14.85 3.98 0.13
N TYR A 35 13.75 3.36 -0.34
CA TYR A 35 13.75 2.05 -0.98
C TYR A 35 13.60 2.15 -2.50
N ASP A 36 13.89 1.05 -3.20
CA ASP A 36 13.59 0.89 -4.62
C ASP A 36 12.07 0.84 -4.84
N LEU A 37 11.48 2.02 -5.09
CA LEU A 37 10.06 2.19 -5.36
C LEU A 37 9.65 1.65 -6.74
N GLU A 38 10.58 1.53 -7.70
CA GLU A 38 10.23 1.18 -9.08
C GLU A 38 9.58 -0.21 -9.16
N LYS A 39 10.08 -1.17 -8.38
CA LYS A 39 9.45 -2.50 -8.26
C LYS A 39 8.01 -2.42 -7.75
N ARG A 40 7.71 -1.46 -6.86
CA ARG A 40 6.37 -1.27 -6.31
C ARG A 40 5.45 -0.54 -7.28
N LEU A 41 5.97 0.48 -7.97
CA LEU A 41 5.26 1.16 -9.04
C LEU A 41 4.89 0.17 -10.15
N ASN A 42 5.80 -0.74 -10.52
CA ASN A 42 5.49 -1.81 -11.47
C ASN A 42 4.39 -2.75 -10.99
N GLN A 43 4.35 -3.11 -9.71
CA GLN A 43 3.23 -3.87 -9.15
C GLN A 43 1.92 -3.10 -9.29
N PHE A 44 1.88 -1.82 -8.89
CA PHE A 44 0.66 -1.01 -9.00
C PHE A 44 0.21 -0.79 -10.45
N ARG A 45 1.13 -0.78 -11.42
CA ARG A 45 0.82 -0.75 -12.86
C ARG A 45 0.15 -2.06 -13.31
N ILE A 46 0.60 -3.20 -12.81
CA ILE A 46 -0.04 -4.50 -13.05
C ILE A 46 -1.44 -4.52 -12.42
N ASP A 47 -1.55 -4.11 -11.16
CA ASP A 47 -2.83 -4.04 -10.43
C ASP A 47 -3.85 -3.20 -11.22
N ALA A 48 -3.44 -2.01 -11.66
CA ALA A 48 -4.24 -1.14 -12.50
C ALA A 48 -4.65 -1.77 -13.84
N THR A 49 -3.75 -2.52 -14.48
CA THR A 49 -4.03 -3.22 -15.75
C THR A 49 -5.07 -4.32 -15.56
N LEU A 50 -5.10 -4.94 -14.37
CA LEU A 50 -6.07 -5.97 -13.99
C LEU A 50 -7.35 -5.40 -13.36
N GLY A 51 -7.49 -4.07 -13.30
CA GLY A 51 -8.63 -3.41 -12.67
C GLY A 51 -8.70 -3.65 -11.16
N LYS A 52 -7.55 -3.85 -10.51
CA LYS A 52 -7.43 -4.08 -9.07
C LYS A 52 -6.87 -2.82 -8.41
N ASP A 53 -7.72 -2.07 -7.73
CA ASP A 53 -7.27 -0.90 -6.99
C ASP A 53 -6.83 -1.32 -5.58
N PRO A 54 -5.57 -1.05 -5.18
CA PRO A 54 -5.03 -1.58 -3.92
C PRO A 54 -5.57 -0.83 -2.70
N ILE A 55 -5.84 -1.57 -1.63
CA ILE A 55 -6.04 -1.03 -0.28
C ILE A 55 -4.67 -0.90 0.40
N PHE A 56 -4.36 0.28 0.95
CA PHE A 56 -3.14 0.47 1.73
C PHE A 56 -3.40 0.09 3.19
N PHE A 57 -2.65 -0.87 3.74
CA PHE A 57 -2.88 -1.41 5.08
C PHE A 57 -1.81 -0.94 6.08
N THR A 58 -2.22 -0.19 7.12
CA THR A 58 -1.42 0.32 8.24
C THR A 58 0.05 0.64 7.90
N GLN A 59 0.28 1.49 6.89
CA GLN A 59 1.62 1.78 6.40
C GLN A 59 2.21 3.08 6.95
N SER A 60 3.55 3.15 7.00
CA SER A 60 4.25 4.42 6.90
C SER A 60 4.50 4.76 5.45
N LEU A 61 4.06 5.95 5.04
CA LEU A 61 4.20 6.47 3.68
C LEU A 61 5.02 7.75 3.66
N GLY A 62 5.88 7.86 2.66
CA GLY A 62 6.66 9.04 2.40
C GLY A 62 7.71 9.37 3.48
N PRO A 63 8.28 10.60 3.45
CA PRO A 63 7.97 11.65 2.49
C PRO A 63 8.42 11.27 1.07
N PHE A 64 7.67 11.73 0.06
CA PHE A 64 8.04 11.58 -1.35
C PHE A 64 8.52 12.94 -1.88
N LYS A 65 9.81 13.06 -2.17
CA LYS A 65 10.46 14.31 -2.60
C LYS A 65 10.75 14.32 -4.10
N LYS A 66 11.02 13.17 -4.70
CA LYS A 66 11.26 13.05 -6.14
C LYS A 66 9.96 13.29 -6.90
N SER A 67 10.01 14.20 -7.89
CA SER A 67 8.87 14.51 -8.76
C SER A 67 8.30 13.28 -9.45
N TYR A 68 9.17 12.39 -9.94
CA TYR A 68 8.77 11.11 -10.56
C TYR A 68 7.89 10.27 -9.63
N ASN A 69 8.33 10.05 -8.38
CA ASN A 69 7.55 9.25 -7.42
C ASN A 69 6.19 9.88 -7.14
N ARG A 70 6.15 11.20 -7.00
CA ARG A 70 4.90 11.95 -6.75
C ARG A 70 3.93 11.84 -7.93
N GLN A 71 4.45 11.95 -9.15
CA GLN A 71 3.68 11.81 -10.40
C GLN A 71 3.09 10.40 -10.55
N GLU A 72 3.84 9.36 -10.19
CA GLU A 72 3.38 7.97 -10.30
C GLU A 72 2.44 7.56 -9.15
N LEU A 73 2.73 7.99 -7.93
CA LEU A 73 1.96 7.60 -6.74
C LEU A 73 0.61 8.30 -6.62
N GLY A 74 0.49 9.56 -7.07
CA GLY A 74 -0.78 10.29 -7.00
C GLY A 74 -1.96 9.54 -7.63
N PRO A 75 -1.88 9.11 -8.90
CA PRO A 75 -2.92 8.30 -9.54
C PRO A 75 -3.19 6.96 -8.85
N ILE A 76 -2.18 6.35 -8.23
CA ILE A 76 -2.34 5.10 -7.47
C ILE A 76 -3.14 5.37 -6.20
N PHE A 77 -2.76 6.39 -5.43
CA PHE A 77 -3.50 6.78 -4.25
C PHE A 77 -4.91 7.23 -4.59
N ASP A 78 -5.12 7.96 -5.70
CA ASP A 78 -6.44 8.41 -6.15
C ASP A 78 -7.40 7.26 -6.44
N ARG A 79 -6.90 6.16 -7.02
CA ARG A 79 -7.71 4.96 -7.28
C ARG A 79 -7.94 4.10 -6.04
N ALA A 80 -7.03 4.14 -5.07
CA ALA A 80 -7.16 3.37 -3.85
C ALA A 80 -8.51 3.65 -3.14
N PRO A 81 -9.31 2.63 -2.84
CA PRO A 81 -10.59 2.82 -2.16
C PRO A 81 -10.42 3.13 -0.67
N LEU A 82 -9.29 2.71 -0.07
CA LEU A 82 -8.99 2.91 1.34
C LEU A 82 -7.48 3.00 1.58
N ILE A 83 -7.06 3.97 2.40
CA ILE A 83 -5.67 4.18 2.80
C ILE A 83 -5.58 4.21 4.33
N LEU A 84 -5.06 3.13 4.91
CA LEU A 84 -4.80 3.01 6.35
C LEU A 84 -3.33 3.31 6.63
N LEU A 85 -3.10 4.30 7.49
CA LEU A 85 -1.80 4.84 7.83
C LEU A 85 -1.54 4.60 9.31
N ARG A 86 -0.31 4.23 9.66
CA ARG A 86 0.00 3.91 11.07
C ARG A 86 0.25 5.13 11.96
N ASP A 87 0.44 6.31 11.35
CA ASP A 87 0.75 7.54 12.05
C ASP A 87 0.34 8.80 11.25
N GLU A 88 0.13 9.91 11.97
CA GLU A 88 -0.23 11.22 11.39
C GLU A 88 0.84 11.80 10.47
N ARG A 89 2.11 11.48 10.74
CA ARG A 89 3.22 11.96 9.92
C ARG A 89 3.10 11.42 8.49
N SER A 90 2.77 10.14 8.36
CA SER A 90 2.56 9.45 7.09
C SER A 90 1.35 10.01 6.36
N ARG A 91 0.28 10.39 7.08
CA ARG A 91 -0.87 11.09 6.51
C ARG A 91 -0.46 12.42 5.91
N ASN A 92 0.23 13.25 6.68
CA ASN A 92 0.68 14.55 6.24
C ASN A 92 1.62 14.49 5.01
N HIS A 93 2.42 13.43 4.87
CA HIS A 93 3.30 13.26 3.71
C HIS A 93 2.58 13.00 2.38
N ILE A 94 1.31 12.57 2.40
CA ILE A 94 0.57 12.20 1.18
C ILE A 94 -0.65 13.08 0.92
N LEU A 95 -1.03 13.97 1.84
CA LEU A 95 -2.27 14.77 1.71
C LEU A 95 -2.34 15.57 0.40
N ASP A 96 -1.21 16.02 -0.12
CA ASP A 96 -1.10 16.76 -1.37
C ASP A 96 -1.01 15.86 -2.62
N LEU A 97 -0.94 14.54 -2.44
CA LEU A 97 -0.92 13.52 -3.48
C LEU A 97 -2.26 12.79 -3.63
N VAL A 98 -3.20 12.99 -2.69
CA VAL A 98 -4.52 12.33 -2.69
C VAL A 98 -5.61 13.36 -2.93
N LYS A 99 -6.45 13.17 -3.95
CA LYS A 99 -7.58 14.08 -4.24
C LYS A 99 -8.68 14.05 -3.18
N ASP A 100 -8.93 12.88 -2.61
CA ASP A 100 -9.90 12.69 -1.53
C ASP A 100 -9.19 12.26 -0.24
N PRO A 101 -8.88 13.20 0.68
CA PRO A 101 -8.31 12.88 1.98
C PRO A 101 -9.24 12.07 2.89
N GLY A 102 -10.54 11.96 2.58
CA GLY A 102 -11.53 11.25 3.38
C GLY A 102 -11.28 9.76 3.49
N LYS A 103 -10.55 9.17 2.53
CA LYS A 103 -10.15 7.76 2.54
C LYS A 103 -8.84 7.48 3.27
N CYS A 104 -8.17 8.51 3.79
CA CYS A 104 -6.92 8.40 4.53
C CYS A 104 -7.19 8.38 6.04
N HIS A 105 -7.07 7.20 6.65
CA HIS A 105 -7.34 7.01 8.07
C HIS A 105 -6.06 6.66 8.83
N VAL A 106 -5.81 7.37 9.92
CA VAL A 106 -4.75 7.01 10.86
C VAL A 106 -5.30 6.00 11.85
N VAL A 107 -4.66 4.83 11.90
CA VAL A 107 -5.01 3.71 12.76
C VAL A 107 -3.75 3.16 13.42
N ALA A 108 -3.90 2.33 14.46
CA ALA A 108 -2.76 1.63 15.03
C ALA A 108 -2.11 0.69 14.01
N ASP A 109 -0.82 0.40 14.18
CA ASP A 109 -0.15 -0.63 13.38
C ASP A 109 -0.85 -1.99 13.56
N SER A 110 -0.97 -2.76 12.47
CA SER A 110 -1.59 -4.07 12.45
C SER A 110 -1.07 -5.05 13.52
N VAL A 111 0.19 -4.92 13.97
CA VAL A 111 0.76 -5.79 15.01
C VAL A 111 -0.01 -5.70 16.34
N PHE A 112 -0.66 -4.56 16.62
CA PHE A 112 -1.47 -4.41 17.83
C PHE A 112 -2.73 -5.28 17.83
N ALA A 113 -3.16 -5.79 16.67
CA ALA A 113 -4.24 -6.79 16.61
C ALA A 113 -3.85 -8.12 17.28
N LEU A 114 -2.55 -8.38 17.45
CA LEU A 114 -2.01 -9.56 18.13
C LEU A 114 -1.74 -9.33 19.63
N ALA A 115 -2.07 -8.15 20.15
CA ALA A 115 -1.77 -7.80 21.52
C ALA A 115 -2.60 -8.61 22.53
N ASP A 116 -1.92 -9.14 23.56
CA ASP A 116 -2.60 -9.69 24.73
C ASP A 116 -3.12 -8.54 25.60
N THR A 117 -4.40 -8.21 25.39
CA THR A 117 -5.05 -7.10 26.09
C THR A 117 -5.13 -7.31 27.61
N ASP A 118 -5.17 -8.55 28.07
CA ASP A 118 -5.26 -8.86 29.50
C ASP A 118 -3.92 -8.64 30.20
N ARG A 119 -2.83 -9.04 29.55
CA ARG A 119 -1.48 -8.73 30.01
C ARG A 119 -1.23 -7.21 30.04
N ILE A 120 -1.68 -6.48 29.01
CA ILE A 120 -1.52 -5.02 28.95
C ILE A 120 -2.28 -4.34 30.08
N LYS A 121 -3.55 -4.72 30.33
CA LYS A 121 -4.34 -4.15 31.43
C LYS A 121 -3.69 -4.33 32.80
N LYS A 122 -3.03 -5.47 33.05
CA LYS A 122 -2.30 -5.74 34.32
C LYS A 122 -1.08 -4.84 34.55
N HIS A 123 -0.50 -4.26 33.49
CA HIS A 123 0.66 -3.36 33.60
C HIS A 123 0.26 -1.87 33.55
N LEU A 124 -1.00 -1.57 33.22
CA LEU A 124 -1.55 -0.21 33.16
C LEU A 124 -2.46 0.14 34.36
N GLY A 125 -2.75 -0.83 35.23
CA GLY A 125 -3.43 -0.63 36.52
C GLY A 125 -2.45 -0.67 37.68
#